data_AF-A0A371F3W9-F1
#
_entry.id   AF-A0A371F3W9-F1
#
_cell.length_a   1.000
_cell.length_b   1.000
_cell.length_c   1.000
_cell.angle_alpha   90.00
_cell.angle_beta   90.00
_cell.angle_gamma   90.00
#
_symmetry.space_group_name_H-M   'P 1'
#
loop_
_entity.id
_entity.type
_entity.pdbx_description
1 polymer ?
#
loop_
_entity_poly.entity_id
_entity_poly.type
_entity_poly.pdbx_seq_one_letter_code
_entity_poly.pdbx_strand_id
1 'polypeptide(L)'
;NENCLISDAFPTILLSIEKSLDEKSKSFSQKDTFEGSRKVINVAMDRICEYTGTKIIFCDLRVPFMDNLYKPSVSGSRLDALIEPLDMELSQLCDIVVEPLRDRVVTSLLQASLDGLLRVILDGGPSRVFFLSDAKLLEEDLEVLKEFFISGGDGLPRGVVENQVARVRHVIKLHGYETRELIEDLKSASGMEMQGGKSKLGTDSKTLLRILCHRSDSEASQFLKKQYKIPSSSS
;
A
#
# COMPACT_ATOMS: atom_id res chain seq x y z
N ASN A 1 -28.69 76.69 29.70
CA ASN A 1 -29.37 75.49 29.20
C ASN A 1 -28.71 75.05 27.92
N GLU A 2 -28.25 73.79 27.95
CA GLU A 2 -28.02 72.90 26.80
C GLU A 2 -26.99 73.42 25.79
N ASN A 3 -25.74 72.95 25.81
CA ASN A 3 -25.41 71.65 25.22
C ASN A 3 -24.05 71.12 25.71
N CYS A 4 -24.02 70.64 26.95
CA CYS A 4 -22.88 69.90 27.51
C CYS A 4 -23.18 68.39 27.50
N LEU A 5 -23.50 67.81 26.33
CA LEU A 5 -23.86 66.37 26.23
C LEU A 5 -23.26 65.61 25.03
N ILE A 6 -22.31 66.18 24.27
CA ILE A 6 -21.70 65.47 23.13
C ILE A 6 -20.19 65.22 23.30
N SER A 7 -19.50 65.91 24.22
CA SER A 7 -18.05 65.73 24.42
C SER A 7 -17.68 64.58 25.36
N ASP A 8 -18.54 64.19 26.30
CA ASP A 8 -18.21 63.18 27.33
C ASP A 8 -18.71 61.77 26.98
N ALA A 9 -19.50 61.65 25.92
CA ALA A 9 -20.00 60.37 25.42
C ALA A 9 -18.97 59.62 24.56
N PHE A 10 -18.06 60.34 23.88
CA PHE A 10 -17.07 59.70 22.99
C PHE A 10 -16.05 58.82 23.73
N PRO A 11 -15.42 59.26 24.84
CA PRO A 11 -14.47 58.43 25.57
C PRO A 11 -15.14 57.23 26.24
N THR A 12 -16.37 57.43 26.74
CA THR A 12 -17.15 56.40 27.46
C THR A 12 -17.67 55.31 26.53
N ILE A 13 -18.06 55.68 25.30
CA ILE A 13 -18.43 54.73 24.24
C ILE A 13 -17.18 53.97 23.76
N LEU A 14 -16.03 54.65 23.59
CA LEU A 14 -14.79 53.98 23.19
C LEU A 14 -14.31 52.95 24.23
N LEU A 15 -14.34 53.30 25.52
CA LEU A 15 -14.01 52.41 26.64
C LEU A 15 -15.00 51.24 26.80
N SER A 16 -16.28 51.44 26.46
CA SER A 16 -17.29 50.38 26.49
C SER A 16 -17.17 49.45 25.29
N ILE A 17 -16.73 49.95 24.13
CA ILE A 17 -16.42 49.15 22.94
C ILE A 17 -15.12 48.36 23.15
N GLU A 18 -14.08 48.96 23.73
CA GLU A 18 -12.83 48.25 24.08
C GLU A 18 -13.08 47.17 25.14
N LYS A 19 -13.89 47.43 26.18
CA LYS A 19 -14.31 46.39 27.12
C LYS A 19 -15.19 45.30 26.50
N SER A 20 -16.05 45.64 25.54
CA SER A 20 -16.88 44.65 24.83
C SER A 20 -16.07 43.79 23.86
N LEU A 21 -14.99 44.33 23.29
CA LEU A 21 -14.03 43.59 22.47
C LEU A 21 -13.09 42.74 23.32
N ASP A 22 -12.75 43.18 24.54
CA ASP A 22 -11.88 42.43 25.45
C ASP A 22 -12.62 41.37 26.29
N GLU A 23 -13.93 41.53 26.52
CA GLU A 23 -14.78 40.47 27.09
C GLU A 23 -15.23 39.42 26.06
N LYS A 24 -15.26 39.75 24.76
CA LYS A 24 -15.42 38.76 23.68
C LYS A 24 -14.12 38.10 23.23
N SER A 25 -12.96 38.60 23.67
CA SER A 25 -11.64 38.07 23.30
C SER A 25 -11.07 37.02 24.27
N LYS A 26 -11.82 36.61 25.30
CA LYS A 26 -11.46 35.46 26.14
C LYS A 26 -12.26 34.21 25.77
N SER A 27 -11.58 33.33 25.01
CA SER A 27 -11.87 31.90 24.79
C SER A 27 -12.62 31.44 23.54
N PHE A 28 -12.54 32.15 22.41
CA PHE A 28 -12.59 31.44 21.12
C PHE A 28 -11.18 31.39 20.56
N SER A 29 -10.49 30.27 20.82
CA SER A 29 -9.15 30.08 20.27
C SER A 29 -9.29 30.12 18.74
N GLN A 30 -8.57 31.02 18.06
CA GLN A 30 -8.50 31.03 16.58
C GLN A 30 -8.11 29.66 16.00
N LYS A 31 -7.52 28.79 16.83
CA LYS A 31 -7.22 27.39 16.53
C LYS A 31 -8.48 26.59 16.20
N ASP A 32 -9.59 26.81 16.90
CA ASP A 32 -10.78 25.98 16.77
C ASP A 32 -11.61 26.32 15.51
N THR A 33 -11.56 27.56 15.02
CA THR A 33 -12.38 28.02 13.88
C THR A 33 -12.05 27.32 12.54
N PHE A 34 -10.81 26.87 12.35
CA PHE A 34 -10.36 26.20 11.11
C PHE A 34 -9.94 24.75 11.30
N GLU A 35 -10.20 24.15 12.46
CA GLU A 35 -9.83 22.75 12.73
C GLU A 35 -10.46 21.79 11.70
N GLY A 36 -11.75 22.00 11.39
CA GLY A 36 -12.45 21.20 10.37
C GLY A 36 -11.80 21.28 8.99
N SER A 37 -11.47 22.49 8.53
CA SER A 37 -10.80 22.70 7.23
C SER A 37 -9.41 22.07 7.21
N ARG A 38 -8.62 22.23 8.27
CA ARG A 38 -7.28 21.62 8.37
C ARG A 38 -7.34 20.10 8.33
N LYS A 39 -8.34 19.50 8.97
CA LYS A 39 -8.56 18.05 8.92
C LYS A 39 -8.88 17.59 7.50
N VAL A 40 -9.79 18.26 6.80
CA VAL A 40 -10.15 17.91 5.41
C VAL A 40 -8.95 18.05 4.47
N ILE A 41 -8.16 19.12 4.61
CA ILE A 41 -6.95 19.34 3.81
C ILE A 41 -5.94 18.20 4.04
N ASN A 42 -5.71 17.78 5.28
CA ASN A 42 -4.79 16.67 5.56
C ASN A 42 -5.28 15.36 4.93
N VAL A 43 -6.58 15.05 5.01
CA VAL A 43 -7.15 13.87 4.35
C VAL A 43 -6.99 13.96 2.83
N ALA A 44 -7.21 15.14 2.24
CA ALA A 44 -7.02 15.35 0.81
C ALA A 44 -5.54 15.16 0.40
N MET A 45 -4.59 15.64 1.21
CA MET A 45 -3.16 15.42 0.99
C MET A 45 -2.82 13.92 1.03
N ASP A 46 -3.35 13.17 1.99
CA ASP A 46 -3.10 11.73 2.09
C ASP A 46 -3.66 10.99 0.86
N ARG A 47 -4.84 11.40 0.36
CA ARG A 47 -5.43 10.85 -0.89
C ARG A 47 -4.61 11.17 -2.12
N ILE A 48 -4.05 12.37 -2.22
CA ILE A 48 -3.15 12.73 -3.32
C ILE A 48 -1.89 11.88 -3.26
N CYS A 49 -1.30 11.67 -2.07
CA CYS A 49 -0.13 10.80 -1.91
C CYS A 49 -0.43 9.36 -2.36
N GLU A 50 -1.54 8.79 -1.90
CA GLU A 50 -2.02 7.45 -2.29
C GLU A 50 -2.22 7.34 -3.80
N TYR A 51 -2.89 8.34 -4.40
CA TYR A 51 -3.11 8.40 -5.84
C TYR A 51 -1.79 8.47 -6.61
N THR A 52 -0.84 9.30 -6.17
CA THR A 52 0.46 9.46 -6.84
C THR A 52 1.23 8.14 -6.85
N GLY A 53 1.34 7.45 -5.71
CA GLY A 53 1.99 6.13 -5.67
C GLY A 53 1.30 5.11 -6.58
N THR A 54 -0.03 5.08 -6.56
CA THR A 54 -0.84 4.19 -7.42
C THR A 54 -0.63 4.49 -8.91
N LYS A 55 -0.65 5.78 -9.31
CA LYS A 55 -0.42 6.20 -10.70
C LYS A 55 0.97 5.77 -11.17
N ILE A 56 2.01 6.00 -10.37
CA ILE A 56 3.37 5.61 -10.73
C ILE A 56 3.45 4.11 -11.02
N ILE A 57 2.94 3.26 -10.12
CA ILE A 57 3.07 1.80 -10.29
C ILE A 57 2.15 1.23 -11.38
N PHE A 58 0.87 1.64 -11.40
CA PHE A 58 -0.13 1.01 -12.24
C PHE A 58 -0.36 1.71 -13.59
N CYS A 59 0.17 2.91 -13.78
CA CYS A 59 0.10 3.65 -15.04
C CYS A 59 1.49 3.89 -15.63
N ASP A 60 2.36 4.60 -14.91
CA ASP A 60 3.65 5.06 -15.46
C ASP A 60 4.63 3.88 -15.65
N LEU A 61 4.75 3.02 -14.63
CA LEU A 61 5.58 1.81 -14.63
C LEU A 61 4.80 0.55 -15.00
N ARG A 62 3.60 0.68 -15.58
CA ARG A 62 2.74 -0.46 -15.89
C ARG A 62 3.45 -1.52 -16.73
N VAL A 63 4.16 -1.12 -17.79
CA VAL A 63 4.82 -2.09 -18.68
C VAL A 63 5.92 -2.87 -17.95
N PRO A 64 6.95 -2.22 -17.38
CA PRO A 64 8.02 -2.96 -16.70
C PRO A 64 7.50 -3.71 -15.46
N PHE A 65 6.60 -3.11 -14.67
CA PHE A 65 6.11 -3.69 -13.42
C PHE A 65 5.00 -4.72 -13.65
N MET A 66 3.88 -4.33 -14.27
CA MET A 66 2.68 -5.17 -14.36
C MET A 66 2.70 -6.12 -15.56
N ASP A 67 3.33 -5.76 -16.67
CA ASP A 67 3.30 -6.58 -17.89
C ASP A 67 4.52 -7.51 -18.01
N ASN A 68 5.68 -7.12 -17.46
CA ASN A 68 6.95 -7.84 -17.66
C ASN A 68 7.50 -8.58 -16.43
N LEU A 69 7.31 -8.05 -15.20
CA LEU A 69 7.87 -8.69 -14.00
C LEU A 69 7.46 -10.17 -13.90
N TYR A 70 8.43 -11.06 -13.71
CA TYR A 70 8.30 -12.52 -13.63
C TYR A 70 7.68 -13.22 -14.84
N LYS A 71 7.67 -12.58 -16.01
CA LYS A 71 7.14 -13.14 -17.26
C LYS A 71 8.27 -13.39 -18.26
N PRO A 72 8.52 -14.64 -18.71
CA PRO A 72 7.74 -15.85 -18.45
C PRO A 72 8.12 -16.59 -17.15
N SER A 73 9.22 -16.22 -16.50
CA SER A 73 9.71 -16.85 -15.28
C SER A 73 10.33 -15.83 -14.33
N VAL A 74 10.43 -16.19 -13.04
CA VAL A 74 11.08 -15.34 -12.03
C VAL A 74 12.55 -15.09 -12.39
N SER A 75 13.30 -16.14 -12.70
CA SER A 75 14.74 -16.04 -13.04
C SER A 75 15.05 -15.19 -14.28
N GLY A 76 14.12 -15.09 -15.24
CA GLY A 76 14.33 -14.38 -16.50
C GLY A 76 13.87 -12.92 -16.50
N SER A 77 13.06 -12.50 -15.52
CA SER A 77 12.50 -11.15 -15.47
C SER A 77 12.33 -10.73 -14.02
N ARG A 78 13.48 -10.46 -13.39
CA ARG A 78 13.65 -10.16 -11.97
C ARG A 78 13.23 -8.74 -11.63
N LEU A 79 13.03 -8.48 -10.33
CA LEU A 79 12.63 -7.18 -9.80
C LEU A 79 13.71 -6.11 -9.93
N ASP A 80 14.99 -6.49 -9.97
CA ASP A 80 16.13 -5.58 -10.13
C ASP A 80 15.99 -4.64 -11.35
N ALA A 81 15.38 -5.12 -12.44
CA ALA A 81 15.07 -4.32 -13.62
C ALA A 81 14.09 -3.15 -13.36
N LEU A 82 13.40 -3.14 -12.22
CA LEU A 82 12.49 -2.06 -11.80
C LEU A 82 13.18 -0.95 -11.01
N ILE A 83 14.41 -1.18 -10.52
CA ILE A 83 15.06 -0.25 -9.59
C ILE A 83 15.39 1.08 -10.26
N GLU A 84 15.98 1.06 -11.45
CA GLU A 84 16.26 2.29 -12.20
C GLU A 84 14.98 3.05 -12.59
N PRO A 85 13.92 2.40 -13.15
CA PRO A 85 12.64 3.07 -13.39
C PRO A 85 11.99 3.65 -12.13
N LEU A 86 12.03 2.93 -10.99
CA LEU A 86 11.50 3.43 -9.72
C LEU A 86 12.29 4.63 -9.20
N ASP A 87 13.62 4.60 -9.30
CA ASP A 87 14.50 5.69 -8.87
C ASP A 87 14.27 6.97 -9.69
N MET A 88 14.06 6.82 -11.00
CA MET A 88 13.75 7.93 -11.89
C MET A 88 12.42 8.60 -11.52
N GLU A 89 11.36 7.81 -11.31
CA GLU A 89 10.04 8.34 -10.89
C GLU A 89 10.10 8.97 -9.50
N LEU A 90 10.83 8.34 -8.57
CA LEU A 90 11.02 8.86 -7.22
C LEU A 90 11.80 10.18 -7.22
N SER A 91 12.84 10.31 -8.04
CA SER A 91 13.62 11.54 -8.20
C SER A 91 12.75 12.70 -8.70
N GLN A 92 11.99 12.47 -9.77
CA GLN A 92 11.06 13.47 -10.31
C GLN A 92 9.99 13.88 -9.28
N LEU A 93 9.52 12.91 -8.50
CA LEU A 93 8.55 13.15 -7.44
C LEU A 93 9.15 14.00 -6.30
N CYS A 94 10.38 13.70 -5.88
CA CYS A 94 11.07 14.45 -4.84
C CYS A 94 11.39 15.89 -5.26
N ASP A 95 11.60 16.17 -6.56
CA ASP A 95 11.84 17.52 -7.07
C ASP A 95 10.61 18.46 -6.92
N ILE A 96 9.40 17.89 -6.89
CA ILE A 96 8.15 18.66 -6.84
C ILE A 96 7.47 18.63 -5.46
N VAL A 97 7.80 17.65 -4.61
CA VAL A 97 7.15 17.48 -3.31
C VAL A 97 7.79 18.36 -2.24
N VAL A 98 6.93 18.95 -1.42
CA VAL A 98 7.37 19.72 -0.26
C VAL A 98 7.78 18.79 0.89
N GLU A 99 8.82 19.17 1.64
CA GLU A 99 9.42 18.34 2.69
C GLU A 99 8.40 17.63 3.63
N PRO A 100 7.33 18.29 4.14
CA PRO A 100 6.37 17.63 5.04
C PRO A 100 5.57 16.47 4.41
N LEU A 101 5.59 16.34 3.09
CA LEU A 101 4.88 15.31 2.34
C LEU A 101 5.80 14.21 1.81
N ARG A 102 7.13 14.38 1.87
CA ARG A 102 8.10 13.43 1.31
C ARG A 102 7.86 12.02 1.83
N ASP A 103 7.86 11.83 3.15
CA ASP A 103 7.64 10.51 3.73
C ASP A 103 6.25 9.95 3.41
N ARG A 104 5.22 10.80 3.32
CA ARG A 104 3.85 10.34 3.00
C ARG A 104 3.79 9.80 1.58
N VAL A 105 4.33 10.53 0.61
CA VAL A 105 4.27 10.12 -0.79
C VAL A 105 5.16 8.91 -1.06
N VAL A 106 6.35 8.84 -0.44
CA VAL A 106 7.24 7.69 -0.58
C VAL A 106 6.65 6.45 0.10
N THR A 107 5.99 6.62 1.25
CA THR A 107 5.23 5.52 1.89
C THR A 107 4.09 5.04 0.99
N SER A 108 3.35 5.95 0.34
CA SER A 108 2.30 5.58 -0.62
C SER A 108 2.88 4.86 -1.85
N LEU A 109 4.06 5.26 -2.34
CA LEU A 109 4.75 4.57 -3.44
C LEU A 109 5.21 3.16 -3.02
N LEU A 110 5.75 3.00 -1.81
CA LEU A 110 6.08 1.68 -1.25
C LEU A 110 4.83 0.79 -1.17
N GLN A 111 3.73 1.29 -0.63
CA GLN A 111 2.46 0.55 -0.56
C GLN A 111 1.98 0.11 -1.94
N ALA A 112 1.95 1.02 -2.91
CA ALA A 112 1.57 0.71 -4.28
C ALA A 112 2.51 -0.32 -4.93
N SER A 113 3.81 -0.26 -4.65
CA SER A 113 4.80 -1.21 -5.17
C SER A 113 4.55 -2.62 -4.61
N LEU A 114 4.26 -2.72 -3.31
CA LEU A 114 3.96 -3.99 -2.64
C LEU A 114 2.62 -4.59 -3.11
N ASP A 115 1.59 -3.75 -3.31
CA ASP A 115 0.32 -4.19 -3.88
C ASP A 115 0.48 -4.61 -5.36
N GLY A 116 1.31 -3.89 -6.12
CA GLY A 116 1.70 -4.27 -7.49
C GLY A 116 2.39 -5.63 -7.53
N LEU A 117 3.35 -5.87 -6.64
CA LEU A 117 4.07 -7.14 -6.52
C LEU A 117 3.11 -8.28 -6.14
N LEU A 118 2.22 -8.08 -5.17
CA LEU A 118 1.18 -9.07 -4.84
C LEU A 118 0.27 -9.38 -6.03
N ARG A 119 -0.12 -8.36 -6.80
CA ARG A 119 -0.95 -8.56 -7.99
C ARG A 119 -0.22 -9.33 -9.08
N VAL A 120 1.07 -9.09 -9.27
CA VAL A 120 1.92 -9.87 -10.20
C VAL A 120 2.01 -11.34 -9.77
N ILE A 121 2.17 -11.60 -8.46
CA ILE A 121 2.35 -12.95 -7.92
C ILE A 121 1.03 -13.73 -7.89
N LEU A 122 -0.07 -13.10 -7.45
CA LEU A 122 -1.34 -13.79 -7.18
C LEU A 122 -2.35 -13.71 -8.32
N ASP A 123 -2.29 -12.65 -9.13
CA ASP A 123 -3.29 -12.32 -10.16
C ASP A 123 -2.62 -12.00 -11.52
N GLY A 124 -1.40 -12.53 -11.74
CA GLY A 124 -0.50 -12.17 -12.83
C GLY A 124 -0.83 -12.74 -14.21
N GLY A 125 -1.94 -13.48 -14.33
CA GLY A 125 -2.37 -14.14 -15.57
C GLY A 125 -1.58 -15.41 -15.92
N PRO A 126 -2.01 -16.16 -16.94
CA PRO A 126 -1.49 -17.50 -17.25
C PRO A 126 -0.06 -17.52 -17.82
N SER A 127 0.47 -16.37 -18.22
CA SER A 127 1.86 -16.25 -18.70
C SER A 127 2.90 -16.20 -17.58
N ARG A 128 2.46 -16.22 -16.31
CA ARG A 128 3.32 -16.26 -15.14
C ARG A 128 3.07 -17.56 -14.40
N VAL A 129 4.15 -18.32 -14.28
CA VAL A 129 4.15 -19.68 -13.76
C VAL A 129 5.27 -19.76 -12.73
N PHE A 130 4.94 -20.22 -11.52
CA PHE A 130 5.87 -20.27 -10.39
C PHE A 130 6.20 -21.70 -9.99
N PHE A 131 7.47 -21.92 -9.65
CA PHE A 131 8.00 -23.17 -9.13
C PHE A 131 8.32 -23.02 -7.64
N LEU A 132 8.41 -24.15 -6.93
CA LEU A 132 8.85 -24.18 -5.53
C LEU A 132 10.25 -23.54 -5.36
N SER A 133 11.13 -23.74 -6.34
CA SER A 133 12.48 -23.18 -6.38
C SER A 133 12.53 -21.65 -6.48
N ASP A 134 11.44 -21.01 -6.93
CA ASP A 134 11.42 -19.56 -7.12
C ASP A 134 11.29 -18.80 -5.80
N ALA A 135 10.85 -19.46 -4.72
CA ALA A 135 10.63 -18.82 -3.42
C ALA A 135 11.85 -18.04 -2.91
N LYS A 136 13.06 -18.56 -3.15
CA LYS A 136 14.30 -17.88 -2.78
C LYS A 136 14.53 -16.61 -3.60
N LEU A 137 14.30 -16.66 -4.91
CA LEU A 137 14.48 -15.51 -5.80
C LEU A 137 13.45 -14.41 -5.52
N LEU A 138 12.21 -14.81 -5.20
CA LEU A 138 11.16 -13.89 -4.78
C LEU A 138 11.52 -13.17 -3.47
N GLU A 139 12.08 -13.88 -2.49
CA GLU A 139 12.53 -13.26 -1.23
C GLU A 139 13.71 -12.32 -1.47
N GLU A 140 14.69 -12.71 -2.28
CA GLU A 140 15.79 -11.82 -2.69
C GLU A 140 15.26 -10.53 -3.33
N ASP A 141 14.28 -10.65 -4.24
CA ASP A 141 13.68 -9.50 -4.92
C ASP A 141 12.89 -8.60 -3.97
N LEU A 142 12.19 -9.17 -2.98
CA LEU A 142 11.51 -8.40 -1.94
C LEU A 142 12.52 -7.63 -1.06
N GLU A 143 13.66 -8.24 -0.75
CA GLU A 143 14.73 -7.58 0.01
C GLU A 143 15.37 -6.43 -0.79
N VAL A 144 15.56 -6.59 -2.10
CA VAL A 144 16.01 -5.48 -2.98
C VAL A 144 15.03 -4.32 -2.95
N LEU A 145 13.73 -4.59 -3.10
CA LEU A 145 12.70 -3.54 -3.03
C LEU A 145 12.67 -2.86 -1.65
N LYS A 146 12.82 -3.64 -0.58
CA LYS A 146 12.86 -3.14 0.79
C LYS A 146 14.04 -2.20 1.01
N GLU A 147 15.25 -2.62 0.62
CA GLU A 147 16.46 -1.80 0.79
C GLU A 147 16.44 -0.56 -0.10
N PHE A 148 15.80 -0.61 -1.27
CA PHE A 148 15.55 0.57 -2.10
C PHE A 148 14.79 1.66 -1.34
N PHE A 149 13.68 1.33 -0.67
CA PHE A 149 12.89 2.32 0.09
C PHE A 149 13.55 2.75 1.41
N ILE A 150 14.43 1.93 1.99
CA ILE A 150 15.24 2.31 3.15
C ILE A 150 16.40 3.23 2.73
N SER A 151 16.96 3.00 1.54
CA SER A 151 18.06 3.75 0.93
C SER A 151 19.23 4.02 1.90
N GLY A 152 19.73 2.98 2.57
CA GLY A 152 20.84 3.12 3.53
C GLY A 152 20.52 3.93 4.81
N GLY A 153 19.28 4.40 4.98
CA GLY A 153 18.87 5.30 6.06
C GLY A 153 18.45 6.69 5.58
N ASP A 154 18.67 7.03 4.31
CA ASP A 154 18.28 8.32 3.71
C ASP A 154 16.84 8.31 3.16
N GLY A 155 16.19 7.13 3.16
CA GLY A 155 14.81 6.91 2.76
C GLY A 155 13.85 6.79 3.96
N LEU A 156 12.89 5.88 3.86
CA LEU A 156 11.88 5.67 4.90
C LEU A 156 12.47 4.98 6.15
N PRO A 157 11.90 5.23 7.35
CA PRO A 157 12.29 4.52 8.56
C PRO A 157 12.11 3.00 8.42
N ARG A 158 13.15 2.21 8.75
CA ARG A 158 13.14 0.73 8.61
C ARG A 158 11.90 0.06 9.20
N GLY A 159 11.45 0.50 10.37
CA GLY A 159 10.26 -0.07 11.02
C GLY A 159 8.97 0.13 10.21
N VAL A 160 8.86 1.25 9.49
CA VAL A 160 7.71 1.51 8.59
C VAL A 160 7.77 0.56 7.40
N VAL A 161 8.94 0.41 6.79
CA VAL A 161 9.13 -0.47 5.62
C VAL A 161 8.89 -1.94 5.99
N GLU A 162 9.49 -2.43 7.07
CA GLU A 162 9.34 -3.82 7.51
C GLU A 162 7.89 -4.19 7.83
N ASN A 163 7.14 -3.26 8.45
CA ASN A 163 5.73 -3.49 8.74
C ASN A 163 4.88 -3.64 7.46
N GLN A 164 5.17 -2.84 6.43
CA GLN A 164 4.47 -2.93 5.14
C GLN A 164 4.86 -4.22 4.38
N VAL A 165 6.15 -4.55 4.37
CA VAL A 165 6.70 -5.71 3.67
C VAL A 165 6.22 -7.04 4.27
N ALA A 166 5.89 -7.09 5.57
CA ALA A 166 5.49 -8.30 6.27
C ALA A 166 4.36 -9.10 5.57
N ARG A 167 3.37 -8.41 5.01
CA ARG A 167 2.26 -9.05 4.27
C ARG A 167 2.73 -9.75 3.01
N VAL A 168 3.60 -9.09 2.22
CA VAL A 168 4.12 -9.64 0.97
C VAL A 168 5.08 -10.79 1.26
N ARG A 169 5.94 -10.64 2.26
CA ARG A 169 6.86 -11.67 2.72
C ARG A 169 6.13 -12.95 3.12
N HIS A 170 4.98 -12.82 3.78
CA HIS A 170 4.13 -13.97 4.11
C HIS A 170 3.64 -14.71 2.87
N VAL A 171 3.19 -13.99 1.84
CA VAL A 171 2.78 -14.59 0.56
C VAL A 171 3.94 -15.27 -0.15
N ILE A 172 5.12 -14.64 -0.19
CA ILE A 172 6.32 -15.23 -0.78
C ILE A 172 6.72 -16.52 -0.07
N LYS A 173 6.64 -16.58 1.26
CA LYS A 173 6.89 -17.82 2.02
C LYS A 173 5.96 -18.96 1.60
N LEU A 174 4.69 -18.67 1.30
CA LEU A 174 3.75 -19.69 0.81
C LEU A 174 4.20 -20.35 -0.49
N HIS A 175 4.91 -19.63 -1.38
CA HIS A 175 5.47 -20.21 -2.59
C HIS A 175 6.54 -21.28 -2.31
N GLY A 176 7.13 -21.29 -1.12
CA GLY A 176 8.12 -22.28 -0.67
C GLY A 176 7.55 -23.53 0.01
N TYR A 177 6.23 -23.63 0.22
CA TYR A 177 5.62 -24.83 0.80
C TYR A 177 5.31 -25.89 -0.26
N GLU A 178 5.33 -27.16 0.12
CA GLU A 178 4.95 -28.24 -0.80
C GLU A 178 3.49 -28.12 -1.24
N THR A 179 3.20 -28.60 -2.46
CA THR A 179 1.85 -28.47 -3.05
C THR A 179 0.79 -29.14 -2.19
N ARG A 180 1.12 -30.27 -1.56
CA ARG A 180 0.23 -30.98 -0.64
C ARG A 180 -0.12 -30.16 0.59
N GLU A 181 0.84 -29.49 1.19
CA GLU A 181 0.63 -28.66 2.37
C GLU A 181 -0.30 -27.48 2.05
N LEU A 182 -0.11 -26.83 0.90
CA LEU A 182 -1.01 -25.77 0.44
C LEU A 182 -2.44 -26.26 0.18
N ILE A 183 -2.61 -27.47 -0.38
CA ILE A 183 -3.93 -28.07 -0.64
C ILE A 183 -4.63 -28.45 0.68
N GLU A 184 -3.91 -29.04 1.62
CA GLU A 184 -4.43 -29.38 2.94
C GLU A 184 -4.89 -28.12 3.66
N ASP A 185 -4.05 -27.08 3.69
CA ASP A 185 -4.38 -25.81 4.34
C ASP A 185 -5.57 -25.12 3.67
N LEU A 186 -5.67 -25.19 2.33
CA LEU A 186 -6.82 -24.67 1.58
C LEU A 186 -8.11 -25.39 1.97
N LYS A 187 -8.10 -26.72 2.10
CA LYS A 187 -9.29 -27.49 2.52
C LYS A 187 -9.73 -27.11 3.92
N SER A 188 -8.79 -26.99 4.87
CA SER A 188 -9.11 -26.54 6.22
C SER A 188 -9.65 -25.10 6.23
N ALA A 189 -8.97 -24.17 5.54
CA ALA A 189 -9.36 -22.75 5.48
C ALA A 189 -10.69 -22.48 4.76
N SER A 190 -11.08 -23.34 3.81
CA SER A 190 -12.34 -23.25 3.07
C SER A 190 -13.51 -24.00 3.73
N GLY A 191 -13.27 -24.68 4.85
CA GLY A 191 -14.29 -25.49 5.54
C GLY A 191 -14.73 -26.71 4.72
N MET A 192 -13.88 -27.17 3.80
CA MET A 192 -14.14 -28.39 3.01
C MET A 192 -14.03 -29.67 3.85
N GLU A 193 -13.40 -29.57 5.04
CA GLU A 193 -13.30 -30.68 5.99
C GLU A 193 -14.47 -30.68 6.97
N MET A 194 -15.02 -31.88 7.25
CA MET A 194 -16.14 -32.09 8.19
C MET A 194 -15.84 -31.64 9.63
N GLN A 195 -14.57 -31.48 9.98
CA GLN A 195 -14.12 -30.83 11.21
C GLN A 195 -13.47 -29.51 10.81
N GLY A 196 -14.21 -28.40 10.93
CA GLY A 196 -13.71 -27.08 10.55
C GLY A 196 -12.41 -26.73 11.29
N GLY A 197 -11.29 -26.80 10.57
CA GLY A 197 -9.97 -26.42 11.05
C GLY A 197 -9.65 -24.95 10.76
N LYS A 198 -8.77 -24.35 11.56
CA LYS A 198 -8.14 -23.06 11.22
C LYS A 198 -6.97 -23.31 10.26
N SER A 199 -6.73 -22.39 9.32
CA SER A 199 -5.50 -22.39 8.51
C SER A 199 -4.27 -22.45 9.42
N LYS A 200 -3.44 -23.46 9.22
CA LYS A 200 -2.14 -23.64 9.89
C LYS A 200 -1.11 -22.67 9.34
N LEU A 201 -1.21 -22.35 8.05
CA LEU A 201 -0.30 -21.41 7.38
C LEU A 201 -0.69 -19.94 7.60
N GLY A 202 -1.79 -19.67 8.32
CA GLY A 202 -2.22 -18.33 8.70
C GLY A 202 -2.74 -17.49 7.54
N THR A 203 -3.28 -18.12 6.50
CA THR A 203 -3.70 -17.45 5.26
C THR A 203 -5.14 -17.81 4.89
N ASP A 204 -5.81 -16.89 4.21
CA ASP A 204 -7.16 -17.12 3.71
C ASP A 204 -7.19 -18.07 2.49
N SER A 205 -8.32 -18.73 2.30
CA SER A 205 -8.51 -19.67 1.21
C SER A 205 -8.36 -19.06 -0.20
N LYS A 206 -8.61 -17.75 -0.38
CA LYS A 206 -8.48 -17.10 -1.70
C LYS A 206 -7.02 -16.93 -2.08
N THR A 207 -6.16 -16.55 -1.14
CA THR A 207 -4.73 -16.43 -1.38
C THR A 207 -4.11 -17.79 -1.70
N LEU A 208 -4.43 -18.84 -0.93
CA LEU A 208 -3.95 -20.21 -1.20
C LEU A 208 -4.39 -20.71 -2.58
N LEU A 209 -5.66 -20.48 -2.93
CA LEU A 209 -6.21 -20.84 -4.24
C LEU A 209 -5.44 -20.14 -5.37
N ARG A 210 -5.17 -18.84 -5.25
CA ARG A 210 -4.44 -18.07 -6.27
C ARG A 210 -3.01 -18.56 -6.46
N ILE A 211 -2.31 -18.88 -5.38
CA ILE A 211 -0.96 -19.48 -5.46
C ILE A 211 -1.01 -20.81 -6.21
N LEU A 212 -1.95 -21.69 -5.87
CA LEU A 212 -2.10 -22.98 -6.56
C LEU A 212 -2.44 -22.80 -8.05
N CYS A 213 -3.22 -21.78 -8.42
CA CYS A 213 -3.56 -21.48 -9.81
C CYS A 213 -2.35 -21.09 -10.67
N HIS A 214 -1.35 -20.44 -10.09
CA HIS A 214 -0.13 -20.03 -10.79
C HIS A 214 1.04 -21.01 -10.60
N ARG A 215 0.84 -22.10 -9.86
CA ARG A 215 1.91 -23.06 -9.57
C ARG A 215 2.10 -24.06 -10.72
N SER A 216 3.35 -24.25 -11.14
CA SER A 216 3.77 -25.21 -12.15
C SER A 216 3.85 -26.64 -11.62
N ASP A 217 2.74 -27.18 -11.15
CA ASP A 217 2.70 -28.49 -10.50
C ASP A 217 1.47 -29.29 -10.96
N SER A 218 1.70 -30.57 -11.28
CA SER A 218 0.64 -31.44 -11.80
C SER A 218 -0.38 -31.83 -10.72
N GLU A 219 0.05 -31.96 -9.46
CA GLU A 219 -0.82 -32.21 -8.31
C GLU A 219 -1.71 -31.00 -8.03
N ALA A 220 -1.17 -29.78 -8.08
CA ALA A 220 -1.95 -28.55 -7.98
C ALA A 220 -3.02 -28.49 -9.09
N SER A 221 -2.60 -28.71 -10.34
CA SER A 221 -3.49 -28.67 -11.51
C SER A 221 -4.60 -29.72 -11.43
N GLN A 222 -4.29 -30.96 -11.03
CA GLN A 222 -5.28 -32.03 -10.87
C GLN A 222 -6.28 -31.73 -9.77
N PHE A 223 -5.80 -31.23 -8.62
CA PHE A 223 -6.66 -30.84 -7.51
C PHE A 223 -7.64 -29.74 -7.93
N LEU A 224 -7.16 -28.66 -8.55
CA LEU A 224 -7.98 -27.53 -8.98
C LEU A 224 -9.05 -27.94 -10.00
N LYS A 225 -8.68 -28.74 -11.01
CA LYS A 225 -9.61 -29.26 -12.02
C LYS A 225 -10.72 -30.10 -11.38
N LYS A 226 -10.36 -30.99 -10.44
CA LYS A 226 -11.31 -31.85 -9.73
C LYS A 226 -12.23 -31.04 -8.82
N GLN A 227 -11.66 -30.13 -8.03
CA GLN A 227 -12.39 -29.39 -7.00
C GLN A 227 -13.34 -28.34 -7.58
N TYR A 228 -12.90 -27.63 -8.62
CA TYR A 228 -13.63 -26.50 -9.19
C TYR A 228 -14.28 -26.80 -10.56
N LYS A 229 -14.21 -28.05 -11.02
CA LYS A 229 -14.79 -28.50 -12.30
C LYS A 229 -14.32 -27.66 -13.50
N ILE A 230 -13.05 -27.25 -13.47
CA ILE A 230 -12.45 -26.44 -14.54
C ILE A 230 -12.30 -27.33 -15.78
N PRO A 231 -12.76 -26.90 -16.97
CA PRO A 231 -12.56 -27.64 -18.20
C PRO A 231 -11.07 -27.92 -18.43
N SER A 232 -10.73 -29.10 -18.93
CA SER A 232 -9.38 -29.34 -19.45
C SER A 232 -9.14 -28.38 -20.61
N SER A 233 -8.04 -27.61 -20.57
CA SER A 233 -7.60 -26.80 -21.69
C SER A 233 -7.41 -27.71 -22.91
N SER A 234 -8.27 -27.55 -23.91
CA SER A 234 -8.05 -28.09 -25.25
C SER A 234 -6.82 -27.39 -25.82
N SER A 235 -5.77 -28.17 -26.07
CA SER A 235 -4.56 -27.72 -26.77
C SER A 235 -4.86 -27.34 -28.21
#